data_AF-A0A1H7KG84-F1
#
_entry.id   AF-A0A1H7KG84-F1
#
_cell.length_a   1.000
_cell.length_b   1.000
_cell.length_c   1.000
_cell.angle_alpha   90.00
_cell.angle_beta   90.00
_cell.angle_gamma   90.00
#
_symmetry.space_group_name_H-M   'P 1'
#
loop_
_entity.id
_entity.type
_entity.pdbx_description
1 polymer ?
#
loop_
_entity_poly.entity_id
_entity_poly.type
_entity_poly.pdbx_seq_one_letter_code
_entity_poly.pdbx_strand_id
1 'polypeptide(L)'
;MDDETLKKFAYVNISSYRVKTMKALKDDVKTPTNIAKEAGILPNHISKVLRELKESGIAECINEEARKGRLYRLTDVGEEIVDKLD
;
A
#
# COMPACT_ATOMS: atom_id res chain seq x y z
N MET A 1 -3.03 9.89 15.24
CA MET A 1 -2.28 10.45 14.10
C MET A 1 -1.57 11.73 14.53
N ASP A 2 -0.24 11.69 14.57
CA ASP A 2 0.62 12.88 14.61
C ASP A 2 0.64 13.62 13.25
N ASP A 3 1.31 14.77 13.22
CA ASP A 3 1.43 15.63 12.04
C ASP A 3 2.09 14.94 10.83
N GLU A 4 3.03 14.02 11.05
CA GLU A 4 3.69 13.29 9.96
C GLU A 4 2.71 12.28 9.34
N THR A 5 1.99 11.56 10.18
CA THR A 5 0.98 10.58 9.76
C THR A 5 -0.19 11.26 9.04
N LEU A 6 -0.59 12.47 9.46
CA LEU A 6 -1.57 13.30 8.74
C LEU A 6 -1.11 13.70 7.33
N LYS A 7 0.17 14.06 7.16
CA LYS A 7 0.73 14.35 5.81
C LYS A 7 0.70 13.11 4.92
N LYS A 8 1.03 11.93 5.45
CA LYS A 8 0.95 10.66 4.72
C LYS A 8 -0.50 10.30 4.37
N PHE A 9 -1.45 10.56 5.25
CA PHE A 9 -2.87 10.40 4.95
C PHE A 9 -3.32 11.31 3.81
N ALA A 10 -3.00 12.61 3.87
CA ALA A 10 -3.34 13.54 2.79
C ALA A 10 -2.69 13.10 1.46
N TYR A 11 -1.45 12.64 1.50
CA TYR A 11 -0.76 12.04 0.36
C TYR A 11 -1.56 10.84 -0.19
N VAL A 12 -1.97 9.88 0.64
CA VAL A 12 -2.76 8.71 0.17
C VAL A 12 -4.10 9.16 -0.42
N ASN A 13 -4.84 9.99 0.30
CA ASN A 13 -6.24 10.30 0.04
C ASN A 13 -6.49 10.98 -1.33
N ILE A 14 -5.53 11.76 -1.83
CA ILE A 14 -5.64 12.42 -3.14
C ILE A 14 -5.49 11.46 -4.35
N SER A 15 -5.16 10.18 -4.13
CA SER A 15 -4.98 9.19 -5.21
C SER A 15 -5.86 7.97 -5.00
N SER A 16 -6.81 7.77 -5.90
CA SER A 16 -7.68 6.59 -5.90
C SER A 16 -6.89 5.28 -6.02
N TYR A 17 -5.74 5.28 -6.71
CA TYR A 17 -4.88 4.11 -6.80
C TYR A 17 -4.22 3.77 -5.46
N ARG A 18 -3.74 4.77 -4.70
CA ARG A 18 -3.15 4.55 -3.36
C ARG A 18 -4.21 4.03 -2.39
N VAL A 19 -5.37 4.68 -2.35
CA VAL A 19 -6.50 4.26 -1.50
C VAL A 19 -6.90 2.82 -1.80
N LYS A 20 -7.13 2.46 -3.06
CA LYS A 20 -7.51 1.10 -3.45
C LYS A 20 -6.42 0.07 -3.13
N THR A 21 -5.15 0.42 -3.34
CA THR A 21 -4.02 -0.46 -3.02
C THR A 21 -3.91 -0.71 -1.52
N MET A 22 -4.08 0.33 -0.70
CA MET A 22 -4.07 0.18 0.76
C MET A 22 -5.27 -0.62 1.27
N LYS A 23 -6.48 -0.36 0.75
CA LYS A 23 -7.67 -1.17 1.09
C LYS A 23 -7.49 -2.64 0.72
N ALA A 24 -6.83 -2.94 -0.40
CA ALA A 24 -6.51 -4.30 -0.78
C ALA A 24 -5.43 -4.94 0.11
N LEU A 25 -4.60 -4.16 0.80
CA LEU A 25 -3.57 -4.66 1.71
C LEU A 25 -4.01 -4.71 3.18
N LYS A 26 -5.19 -4.17 3.50
CA LYS A 26 -5.69 -4.09 4.88
C LYS A 26 -5.76 -5.49 5.51
N ASP A 27 -5.16 -5.63 6.70
CA ASP A 27 -5.17 -6.84 7.53
C ASP A 27 -4.57 -8.11 6.88
N ASP A 28 -3.82 -8.01 5.77
CA ASP A 28 -3.30 -9.18 5.06
C ASP A 28 -1.96 -8.94 4.35
N VAL A 29 -1.18 -10.02 4.19
CA VAL A 29 0.08 -10.05 3.46
C VAL A 29 -0.18 -10.59 2.06
N LYS A 30 0.06 -9.78 1.01
CA LYS A 30 -0.33 -10.15 -0.36
C LYS A 30 0.78 -9.96 -1.39
N THR A 31 0.66 -10.70 -2.48
CA THR A 31 1.50 -10.49 -3.67
C THR A 31 0.99 -9.31 -4.51
N PRO A 32 1.85 -8.63 -5.30
CA PRO A 32 1.41 -7.59 -6.23
C PRO A 32 0.28 -8.02 -7.16
N THR A 33 0.26 -9.29 -7.58
CA THR A 33 -0.80 -9.83 -8.45
C THR A 33 -2.15 -9.93 -7.73
N ASN A 34 -2.16 -10.36 -6.47
CA ASN A 34 -3.39 -10.43 -5.68
C ASN A 34 -3.92 -9.01 -5.38
N ILE A 35 -3.03 -8.10 -5.01
CA ILE A 35 -3.36 -6.69 -4.77
C ILE A 35 -3.97 -6.05 -6.02
N ALA A 36 -3.39 -6.30 -7.20
CA ALA A 36 -3.91 -5.82 -8.48
C ALA A 36 -5.34 -6.31 -8.75
N LYS A 37 -5.59 -7.59 -8.50
CA LYS A 37 -6.91 -8.20 -8.70
C LYS A 37 -7.96 -7.61 -7.77
N GLU A 38 -7.65 -7.50 -6.48
CA GLU A 38 -8.58 -6.97 -5.47
C GLU A 38 -8.83 -5.47 -5.63
N ALA A 39 -7.79 -4.70 -5.92
CA ALA A 39 -7.92 -3.27 -6.13
C ALA A 39 -8.55 -2.91 -7.49
N GLY A 40 -8.66 -3.87 -8.42
CA GLY A 40 -9.10 -3.63 -9.79
C GLY A 40 -8.15 -2.71 -10.56
N ILE A 41 -6.84 -2.86 -10.33
CA ILE A 41 -5.77 -2.04 -10.91
C ILE A 41 -4.88 -2.93 -11.77
N LEU A 42 -4.41 -2.42 -12.91
CA LEU A 42 -3.47 -3.16 -13.76
C LEU A 42 -2.14 -3.42 -13.01
N PRO A 43 -1.51 -4.59 -13.18
CA PRO A 43 -0.28 -4.96 -12.46
C PRO A 43 0.90 -3.97 -12.60
N ASN A 44 1.01 -3.31 -13.77
CA ASN A 44 2.02 -2.29 -14.03
C ASN A 44 1.82 -1.04 -13.14
N HIS A 45 0.56 -0.63 -12.92
CA HIS A 45 0.25 0.47 -12.01
C HIS A 45 0.43 0.06 -10.55
N ILE A 46 0.04 -1.15 -10.15
CA ILE A 46 0.27 -1.65 -8.78
C ILE A 46 1.75 -1.63 -8.41
N SER A 47 2.63 -2.08 -9.29
CA SER A 47 4.06 -2.09 -9.02
C SER A 47 4.60 -0.68 -8.74
N LYS A 48 4.10 0.32 -9.47
CA LYS A 48 4.45 1.73 -9.24
C LYS A 48 3.91 2.23 -7.89
N VAL A 49 2.64 1.97 -7.60
CA VAL A 49 1.98 2.43 -6.37
C VAL A 49 2.61 1.78 -5.13
N LEU A 50 2.91 0.48 -5.16
CA LEU A 50 3.59 -0.22 -4.06
C LEU A 50 4.98 0.36 -3.80
N ARG A 51 5.71 0.72 -4.85
CA ARG A 51 7.00 1.40 -4.70
C ARG A 51 6.84 2.77 -4.04
N GLU A 52 5.89 3.57 -4.49
CA GLU A 52 5.61 4.90 -3.91
C GLU A 52 5.18 4.82 -2.43
N LEU A 53 4.29 3.87 -2.09
CA LEU A 53 3.86 3.64 -0.70
C LEU A 53 5.02 3.15 0.17
N LYS A 54 5.90 2.30 -0.37
CA LYS A 54 7.11 1.85 0.31
C LYS A 54 8.10 2.98 0.55
N GLU A 55 8.39 3.78 -0.47
CA GLU A 55 9.26 4.96 -0.35
C GLU A 55 8.70 5.98 0.66
N SER A 56 7.39 6.01 0.85
CA SER A 56 6.70 6.86 1.84
C SER A 56 6.60 6.24 3.24
N GLY A 57 7.09 5.01 3.45
CA GLY A 57 7.02 4.29 4.73
C GLY A 57 5.62 3.80 5.13
N ILE A 58 4.70 3.70 4.17
CA ILE A 58 3.29 3.30 4.38
C ILE A 58 3.10 1.79 4.17
N ALA A 59 3.90 1.20 3.29
CA ALA A 59 3.91 -0.23 3.03
C ALA A 59 5.34 -0.76 3.03
N GLU A 60 5.51 -2.06 3.17
CA GLU A 60 6.82 -2.70 3.07
C GLU A 60 6.74 -4.02 2.31
N CYS A 61 7.87 -4.41 1.69
CA CYS A 61 8.03 -5.73 1.10
C CYS A 61 8.84 -6.59 2.07
N ILE A 62 8.24 -7.66 2.57
CA ILE A 62 8.83 -8.48 3.64
C ILE A 62 9.93 -9.43 3.15
N ASN A 63 10.09 -9.57 1.83
CA ASN A 63 11.09 -10.44 1.16
C ASN A 63 11.74 -9.72 -0.03
N GLU A 64 12.50 -8.66 0.23
CA GLU A 64 13.14 -7.81 -0.79
C GLU A 64 14.01 -8.56 -1.80
N GLU A 65 14.70 -9.60 -1.34
CA GLU A 65 15.60 -10.46 -2.12
C GLU A 65 14.85 -11.33 -3.14
N ALA A 66 13.54 -11.51 -2.96
CA ALA A 66 12.73 -12.32 -3.85
C ALA A 66 12.61 -11.65 -5.23
N ARG A 67 13.04 -12.37 -6.27
CA ARG A 67 12.85 -11.96 -7.68
C ARG A 67 11.42 -12.20 -8.18
N LYS A 68 10.72 -13.19 -7.61
CA LYS A 68 9.32 -13.55 -7.89
C LYS A 68 8.62 -13.86 -6.58
N GLY A 69 7.32 -13.57 -6.49
CA GLY A 69 6.55 -13.84 -5.28
C GLY A 69 6.84 -12.89 -4.12
N ARG A 70 7.13 -11.62 -4.43
CA ARG A 70 7.24 -10.57 -3.40
C ARG A 70 5.94 -10.45 -2.62
N LEU A 71 6.06 -10.25 -1.32
CA LEU A 71 4.97 -10.13 -0.37
C LEU A 71 5.01 -8.74 0.24
N TYR A 72 3.86 -8.08 0.22
CA TYR A 72 3.67 -6.73 0.74
C TYR A 72 2.65 -6.74 1.87
N ARG A 73 2.86 -5.83 2.82
CA ARG A 73 1.91 -5.50 3.90
C ARG A 73 1.96 -3.99 4.19
N LEU A 74 0.97 -3.49 4.92
CA LEU A 74 1.05 -2.15 5.49
C LEU A 74 2.00 -2.14 6.69
N THR A 75 2.65 -1.00 6.91
CA THR A 75 3.35 -0.71 8.18
C THR A 75 2.32 -0.29 9.23
N ASP A 76 2.72 -0.15 10.51
CA ASP A 76 1.81 0.35 11.55
C ASP A 76 1.19 1.72 11.18
N VAL A 77 1.97 2.58 10.53
CA VAL A 77 1.49 3.86 9.99
C VAL A 77 0.50 3.64 8.84
N GLY A 78 0.76 2.66 7.97
CA GLY A 78 -0.15 2.30 6.89
C GLY A 78 -1.48 1.75 7.38
N GLU A 79 -1.48 0.94 8.44
CA GLU A 79 -2.68 0.42 9.08
C GLU A 79 -3.49 1.55 9.73
N GLU A 80 -2.84 2.45 10.47
CA GLU A 80 -3.54 3.62 11.04
C GLU A 80 -4.18 4.49 9.95
N ILE A 81 -3.51 4.68 8.81
CA ILE A 81 -4.05 5.44 7.68
C ILE A 81 -5.23 4.71 7.03
N VAL A 82 -5.11 3.40 6.73
CA VAL A 82 -6.16 2.66 6.01
C VAL A 82 -7.44 2.56 6.82
N ASP A 83 -7.34 2.50 8.15
CA ASP A 83 -8.47 2.53 9.08
C ASP A 83 -9.26 3.84 9.09
N LYS A 84 -8.65 4.92 8.57
CA LYS A 84 -9.28 6.24 8.44
C LYS A 84 -9.76 6.55 7.03
N LEU A 85 -9.55 5.65 6.07
CA LEU A 85 -10.06 5.82 4.71
C LEU A 85 -11.52 5.32 4.64
N ASP A 86 -12.44 6.22 4.30
CA ASP A 86 -13.86 5.91 4.00
C ASP A 86 -13.99 4.95 2.80
#